data_AF-A0A4Z2CC95-F1
#
_entry.id   AF-A0A4Z2CC95-F1
#
_cell.length_a   1.000
_cell.length_b   1.000
_cell.length_c   1.000
_cell.angle_alpha   90.00
_cell.angle_beta   90.00
_cell.angle_gamma   90.00
#
_symmetry.space_group_name_H-M   'P 1'
#
loop_
_entity.id
_entity.type
_entity.pdbx_description
1 polymer ?
#
loop_
_entity_poly.entity_id
_entity_poly.type
_entity_poly.pdbx_seq_one_letter_code
_entity_poly.pdbx_strand_id
1 'polypeptide(L)'
;MRSPYFPARTVLFHKEPNGVTYRVPALLYLSRSRCFLAFCEQRLSPSDSQAHLLVMRKGTFYRNYVEWGDVRVLSTALLPGHRSMNPCPVYDEFTGTLFLFFIAILGHTSESYQLRTGKNLSHLCFICSTDEGETWSPVTDLTKKVIGDTIKEWATFALGPGHGIQLKSGRLLIPAYSYHIDCRECFGQLCLTTPHAFCFHSDNHGRTWRFGEAVPGPESVECQVVSVDEEDWDQCVVLQRPQPSWIQGAGPQPGRWSGLSGGAIGAAAGGAQKWLPCWRGPWVIYEGPSAYSDLAYLELPTSPGSPPVVAFACLFECGPKTAYDEICFCIFTLYELIDNLPQNGQQRNCDGARTSQSRSSGSRDAQRASVGRQGEKEEQAA
;
A
#
# COMPACT_ATOMS: atom_id res chain seq x y z
N MET A 1 -35.81 0.79 6.70
CA MET A 1 -34.36 0.86 6.50
C MET A 1 -33.85 -0.56 6.35
N ARG A 2 -33.09 -0.90 5.30
CA ARG A 2 -32.47 -2.24 5.18
C ARG A 2 -31.43 -2.38 6.29
N SER A 3 -31.34 -3.56 6.92
CA SER A 3 -30.25 -3.88 7.85
C SER A 3 -28.91 -3.80 7.09
N PRO A 4 -27.83 -3.29 7.72
CA PRO A 4 -26.53 -3.25 7.07
C PRO A 4 -26.07 -4.66 6.70
N TYR A 5 -25.71 -4.84 5.43
CA TYR A 5 -25.16 -6.10 4.92
C TYR A 5 -23.64 -6.09 5.03
N PHE A 6 -23.10 -7.18 5.59
CA PHE A 6 -21.66 -7.42 5.70
C PHE A 6 -21.31 -8.71 4.95
N PRO A 7 -20.17 -8.76 4.24
CA PRO A 7 -19.74 -9.99 3.60
C PRO A 7 -19.43 -11.06 4.65
N ALA A 8 -19.67 -12.32 4.29
CA ALA A 8 -19.30 -13.44 5.15
C ALA A 8 -17.79 -13.45 5.40
N ARG A 9 -17.40 -13.67 6.66
CA ARG A 9 -15.99 -13.63 7.09
C ARG A 9 -15.55 -14.93 7.74
N THR A 10 -14.30 -15.26 7.54
CA THR A 10 -13.61 -16.40 8.17
C THR A 10 -12.46 -15.86 9.01
N VAL A 11 -12.40 -16.21 10.29
CA VAL A 11 -11.25 -15.89 11.14
C VAL A 11 -10.10 -16.80 10.72
N LEU A 12 -8.99 -16.23 10.24
CA LEU A 12 -7.82 -17.01 9.83
C LEU A 12 -6.80 -17.16 10.93
N PHE A 13 -6.62 -16.10 11.71
CA PHE A 13 -5.71 -16.06 12.85
C PHE A 13 -6.44 -15.42 14.04
N HIS A 14 -6.32 -16.04 15.20
CA HIS A 14 -6.96 -15.59 16.43
C HIS A 14 -5.90 -15.42 17.51
N LYS A 15 -6.03 -14.36 18.32
CA LYS A 15 -5.18 -14.12 19.47
C LYS A 15 -5.22 -15.31 20.42
N GLU A 16 -4.05 -15.80 20.81
CA GLU A 16 -3.94 -16.96 21.67
C GLU A 16 -4.10 -16.60 23.15
N PRO A 17 -4.59 -17.53 24.00
CA PRO A 17 -4.71 -17.31 25.45
C PRO A 17 -3.38 -16.98 26.15
N ASN A 18 -2.26 -17.43 25.59
CA ASN A 18 -0.91 -17.17 26.10
C ASN A 18 -0.40 -15.73 25.80
N GLY A 19 -1.17 -14.92 25.06
CA GLY A 19 -0.81 -13.55 24.70
C GLY A 19 -0.24 -13.38 23.30
N VAL A 20 0.05 -14.47 22.57
CA VAL A 20 0.48 -14.41 21.17
C VAL A 20 -0.61 -13.76 20.32
N THR A 21 -0.20 -12.80 19.50
CA THR A 21 -1.09 -12.06 18.58
C THR A 21 -0.59 -12.15 17.16
N TYR A 22 -1.52 -12.05 16.21
CA TYR A 22 -1.23 -12.07 14.79
C TYR A 22 -1.57 -10.70 14.21
N ARG A 23 -0.62 -10.09 13.50
CA ARG A 23 -0.73 -8.72 13.00
C ARG A 23 -0.10 -8.55 11.63
N VAL A 24 -0.37 -7.42 10.99
CA VAL A 24 0.23 -7.02 9.70
C VAL A 24 -0.07 -8.04 8.60
N PRO A 25 -1.34 -8.14 8.15
CA PRO A 25 -1.76 -9.08 7.12
C PRO A 25 -1.16 -8.72 5.76
N ALA A 26 -0.82 -9.76 4.99
CA ALA A 26 -0.55 -9.65 3.56
C ALA A 26 -1.22 -10.80 2.81
N LEU A 27 -1.85 -10.51 1.67
CA LEU A 27 -2.66 -11.46 0.93
C LEU A 27 -2.19 -11.51 -0.52
N LEU A 28 -2.00 -12.73 -1.02
CA LEU A 28 -1.69 -12.96 -2.42
C LEU A 28 -2.64 -14.01 -3.00
N TYR A 29 -3.16 -13.75 -4.21
CA TYR A 29 -3.97 -14.72 -4.95
C TYR A 29 -3.21 -15.21 -6.18
N LEU A 30 -3.05 -16.53 -6.28
CA LEU A 30 -2.46 -17.22 -7.42
C LEU A 30 -3.57 -17.69 -8.35
N SER A 31 -3.79 -16.95 -9.44
CA SER A 31 -4.91 -17.16 -10.37
C SER A 31 -4.89 -18.54 -11.03
N ARG A 32 -3.72 -19.03 -11.45
CA ARG A 32 -3.54 -20.30 -12.16
C ARG A 32 -3.93 -21.52 -11.33
N SER A 33 -3.55 -21.54 -10.06
CA SER A 33 -3.89 -22.61 -9.10
C SER A 33 -5.15 -22.34 -8.29
N ARG A 34 -5.73 -21.14 -8.42
CA ARG A 34 -6.89 -20.68 -7.62
C ARG A 34 -6.60 -20.81 -6.12
N CYS A 35 -5.47 -20.28 -5.71
CA CYS A 35 -4.98 -20.42 -4.35
C CYS A 35 -4.70 -19.05 -3.71
N PHE A 36 -5.10 -18.89 -2.44
CA PHE A 36 -4.72 -17.77 -1.61
C PHE A 36 -3.57 -18.13 -0.69
N LEU A 37 -2.64 -17.19 -0.53
CA LEU A 37 -1.62 -17.22 0.50
C LEU A 37 -1.84 -16.02 1.42
N ALA A 38 -2.24 -16.30 2.66
CA ALA A 38 -2.42 -15.29 3.70
C ALA A 38 -1.23 -15.33 4.66
N PHE A 39 -0.48 -14.23 4.73
CA PHE A 39 0.68 -14.06 5.59
C PHE A 39 0.37 -13.08 6.72
N CYS A 40 1.04 -13.24 7.85
CA CYS A 40 1.05 -12.26 8.93
C CYS A 40 2.27 -12.42 9.82
N GLU A 41 2.52 -11.42 10.66
CA GLU A 41 3.45 -11.51 11.78
C GLU A 41 2.81 -12.30 12.93
N GLN A 42 3.55 -13.25 13.48
CA GLN A 42 3.30 -13.78 14.81
C GLN A 42 4.12 -12.99 15.83
N ARG A 43 3.45 -12.45 16.84
CA ARG A 43 4.04 -11.61 17.88
C ARG A 43 3.82 -12.20 19.27
N LEU A 44 4.81 -12.09 20.14
CA LEU A 44 4.73 -12.54 21.54
C LEU A 44 3.78 -11.67 22.39
N SER A 45 3.50 -10.45 21.93
CA SER A 45 2.46 -9.56 22.43
C SER A 45 2.05 -8.58 21.32
N PRO A 46 1.00 -7.76 21.50
CA PRO A 46 0.58 -6.80 20.48
C PRO A 46 1.65 -5.79 20.03
N SER A 47 2.69 -5.56 20.85
CA SER A 47 3.76 -4.57 20.58
C SER A 47 4.56 -4.90 19.32
N ASP A 48 4.89 -3.88 18.52
CA ASP A 48 5.72 -4.02 17.30
C ASP A 48 7.12 -4.58 17.60
N SER A 49 7.69 -4.21 18.75
CA SER A 49 9.01 -4.71 19.20
C SER A 49 8.98 -6.20 19.60
N GLN A 50 7.79 -6.78 19.75
CA GLN A 50 7.56 -8.17 20.15
C GLN A 50 7.15 -9.05 18.97
N ALA A 51 7.25 -8.56 17.73
CA ALA A 51 7.23 -9.41 16.56
C ALA A 51 8.34 -10.47 16.65
N HIS A 52 8.07 -11.65 16.09
CA HIS A 52 8.96 -12.80 16.22
C HIS A 52 9.19 -13.47 14.87
N LEU A 53 8.15 -14.08 14.30
CA LEU A 53 8.21 -14.89 13.09
C LEU A 53 7.11 -14.48 12.12
N LEU A 54 7.28 -14.88 10.86
CA LEU A 54 6.21 -14.84 9.87
C LEU A 54 5.51 -16.20 9.82
N VAL A 55 4.18 -16.15 9.69
CA VAL A 55 3.35 -17.33 9.51
C VAL A 55 2.47 -17.16 8.28
N MET A 56 2.00 -18.27 7.74
CA MET A 56 1.08 -18.28 6.61
C MET A 56 -0.04 -19.31 6.76
N ARG A 57 -1.14 -19.08 6.06
CA ARG A 57 -2.13 -20.11 5.71
C ARG A 57 -2.28 -20.14 4.19
N LYS A 58 -2.38 -21.35 3.65
CA LYS A 58 -2.70 -21.59 2.24
C LYS A 58 -4.19 -21.94 2.13
N GLY A 59 -4.89 -21.30 1.21
CA GLY A 59 -6.32 -21.48 1.00
C GLY A 59 -6.63 -21.87 -0.43
N THR A 60 -7.39 -22.95 -0.64
CA THR A 60 -7.85 -23.34 -1.98
C THR A 60 -9.21 -22.72 -2.25
N PHE A 61 -9.34 -21.98 -3.36
CA PHE A 61 -10.56 -21.27 -3.69
C PHE A 61 -11.48 -22.12 -4.58
N TYR A 62 -12.68 -22.37 -4.08
CA TYR A 62 -13.72 -23.16 -4.73
C TYR A 62 -14.96 -22.31 -4.99
N ARG A 63 -15.12 -21.82 -6.22
CA ARG A 63 -16.29 -21.04 -6.71
C ARG A 63 -16.57 -19.77 -5.89
N ASN A 64 -17.09 -19.92 -4.68
CA ASN A 64 -17.53 -18.86 -3.78
C ASN A 64 -17.03 -19.02 -2.33
N TYR A 65 -16.20 -20.02 -2.01
CA TYR A 65 -15.60 -20.18 -0.68
C TYR A 65 -14.13 -20.58 -0.75
N VAL A 66 -13.40 -20.40 0.34
CA VAL A 66 -11.99 -20.80 0.46
C VAL A 66 -11.85 -21.84 1.57
N GLU A 67 -11.20 -22.95 1.25
CA GLU A 67 -10.81 -23.96 2.23
C GLU A 67 -9.38 -23.68 2.69
N TRP A 68 -9.21 -23.30 3.95
CA TRP A 68 -7.92 -22.90 4.52
C TRP A 68 -7.24 -24.06 5.24
N GLY A 69 -6.00 -24.36 4.89
CA GLY A 69 -5.14 -25.29 5.61
C GLY A 69 -4.65 -24.73 6.94
N ASP A 70 -3.86 -25.52 7.68
CA ASP A 70 -3.31 -25.12 8.97
C ASP A 70 -2.31 -23.96 8.88
N VAL A 71 -2.10 -23.27 10.01
CA VAL A 71 -1.05 -22.25 10.15
C VAL A 71 0.32 -22.91 10.00
N ARG A 72 1.16 -22.36 9.13
CA ARG A 72 2.54 -22.78 8.91
C ARG A 72 3.50 -21.67 9.30
N VAL A 73 4.51 -22.01 10.09
CA VAL A 73 5.61 -21.10 10.42
C VAL A 73 6.62 -21.08 9.27
N LEU A 74 6.98 -19.89 8.81
CA LEU A 74 7.98 -19.70 7.76
C LEU A 74 9.38 -19.68 8.37
N SER A 75 9.86 -20.84 8.78
CA SER A 75 11.14 -20.99 9.50
C SER A 75 12.37 -20.49 8.74
N THR A 76 12.32 -20.43 7.41
CA THR A 76 13.39 -19.89 6.58
C THR A 76 13.35 -18.37 6.42
N ALA A 77 12.21 -17.71 6.73
CA ALA A 77 12.08 -16.26 6.77
C ALA A 77 12.63 -15.67 8.08
N LEU A 78 13.87 -16.03 8.42
CA LEU A 78 14.50 -15.68 9.68
C LEU A 78 15.98 -15.35 9.47
N LEU A 79 16.41 -14.19 9.95
CA LEU A 79 17.81 -13.85 10.12
C LEU A 79 18.20 -14.07 11.59
N PRO A 80 19.26 -14.85 11.91
CA PRO A 80 19.61 -15.15 13.30
C PRO A 80 19.79 -13.91 14.16
N GLY A 81 19.19 -13.89 15.35
CA GLY A 81 19.22 -12.75 16.28
C GLY A 81 18.29 -11.59 15.90
N HIS A 82 17.49 -11.72 14.85
CA HIS A 82 16.56 -10.70 14.39
C HIS A 82 15.11 -11.20 14.48
N ARG A 83 14.17 -10.26 14.58
CA ARG A 83 12.74 -10.52 14.40
C ARG A 83 12.33 -10.21 12.96
N SER A 84 11.41 -10.99 12.41
CA SER A 84 10.87 -10.78 11.06
C SER A 84 9.55 -10.01 11.11
N MET A 85 9.40 -8.99 10.25
CA MET A 85 8.26 -8.07 10.22
C MET A 85 7.89 -7.68 8.79
N ASN A 86 6.70 -7.10 8.62
CA ASN A 86 6.18 -6.54 7.38
C ASN A 86 6.26 -7.51 6.19
N PRO A 87 5.52 -8.65 6.22
CA PRO A 87 5.46 -9.55 5.08
C PRO A 87 4.95 -8.80 3.85
N CYS A 88 5.68 -8.93 2.74
CA CYS A 88 5.35 -8.32 1.46
C CYS A 88 5.53 -9.33 0.32
N PRO A 89 4.49 -10.15 0.02
CA PRO A 89 4.55 -11.13 -1.04
C PRO A 89 4.39 -10.50 -2.43
N VAL A 90 5.11 -11.02 -3.43
CA VAL A 90 4.89 -10.74 -4.86
C VAL A 90 5.06 -12.03 -5.65
N TYR A 91 4.20 -12.24 -6.65
CA TYR A 91 4.28 -13.39 -7.54
C TYR A 91 4.71 -12.96 -8.94
N ASP A 92 5.75 -13.60 -9.45
CA ASP A 92 6.17 -13.45 -10.83
C ASP A 92 5.48 -14.51 -11.69
N GLU A 93 4.41 -14.12 -12.39
CA GLU A 93 3.61 -15.02 -13.22
C GLU A 93 4.37 -15.59 -14.42
N PHE A 94 5.43 -14.91 -14.88
CA PHE A 94 6.23 -15.36 -16.00
C PHE A 94 7.15 -16.51 -15.61
N THR A 95 7.74 -16.46 -14.41
CA THR A 95 8.66 -17.50 -13.94
C THR A 95 8.01 -18.52 -13.01
N GLY A 96 6.83 -18.22 -12.46
CA GLY A 96 6.20 -19.02 -11.42
C GLY A 96 6.90 -18.90 -10.06
N THR A 97 7.71 -17.85 -9.88
CA THR A 97 8.44 -17.62 -8.63
C THR A 97 7.64 -16.73 -7.70
N LEU A 98 7.37 -17.23 -6.50
CA LEU A 98 6.83 -16.46 -5.39
C LEU A 98 7.99 -15.88 -4.58
N PHE A 99 8.00 -14.58 -4.35
CA PHE A 99 8.90 -13.93 -3.40
C PHE A 99 8.09 -13.46 -2.19
N LEU A 100 8.59 -13.73 -0.99
CA LEU A 100 8.11 -13.09 0.23
C LEU A 100 9.21 -12.20 0.76
N PHE A 101 9.05 -10.90 0.56
CA PHE A 101 9.91 -9.90 1.17
C PHE A 101 9.49 -9.63 2.62
N PHE A 102 10.44 -9.23 3.43
CA PHE A 102 10.23 -8.83 4.82
C PHE A 102 11.40 -7.98 5.32
N ILE A 103 11.22 -7.31 6.45
CA ILE A 103 12.33 -6.71 7.18
C ILE A 103 12.74 -7.59 8.36
N ALA A 104 14.05 -7.65 8.62
CA ALA A 104 14.59 -8.29 9.81
C ALA A 104 15.25 -7.23 10.70
N ILE A 105 14.83 -7.10 11.96
CA ILE A 105 15.33 -6.08 12.88
C ILE A 105 16.06 -6.73 14.05
N LEU A 106 17.25 -6.23 14.38
CA LEU A 106 18.09 -6.80 15.44
C LEU A 106 17.38 -6.80 16.81
N GLY A 107 17.21 -8.00 17.38
CA GLY A 107 16.54 -8.23 18.65
C GLY A 107 15.18 -7.52 18.77
N HIS A 108 14.99 -6.81 19.88
CA HIS A 108 13.79 -6.02 20.16
C HIS A 108 14.00 -4.51 19.94
N THR A 109 14.98 -4.12 19.12
CA THR A 109 15.27 -2.71 18.84
C THR A 109 14.01 -2.03 18.29
N SER A 110 13.52 -1.00 18.99
CA SER A 110 12.32 -0.27 18.56
C SER A 110 12.63 0.72 17.44
N GLU A 111 11.63 1.00 16.60
CA GLU A 111 11.69 2.06 15.60
C GLU A 111 12.11 3.40 16.25
N SER A 112 11.49 3.77 17.38
CA SER A 112 11.81 5.02 18.08
C SER A 112 13.27 5.10 18.54
N TYR A 113 13.93 3.99 18.87
CA TYR A 113 15.36 4.01 19.17
C TYR A 113 16.18 4.36 17.92
N GLN A 114 15.86 3.75 16.79
CA GLN A 114 16.54 3.99 15.53
C GLN A 114 16.32 5.45 15.06
N LEU A 115 15.09 5.95 15.15
CA LEU A 115 14.74 7.35 14.85
C LEU A 115 15.46 8.37 15.72
N ARG A 116 15.68 8.09 17.01
CA ARG A 116 16.40 9.01 17.91
C ARG A 116 17.91 8.96 17.80
N THR A 117 18.46 7.84 17.35
CA THR A 117 19.92 7.61 17.35
C THR A 117 20.52 7.66 15.95
N GLY A 118 19.71 7.52 14.90
CA GLY A 118 20.16 7.37 13.53
C GLY A 118 20.87 6.04 13.27
N LYS A 119 20.81 5.10 14.22
CA LYS A 119 21.42 3.78 14.11
C LYS A 119 20.42 2.81 13.50
N ASN A 120 20.50 2.66 12.18
CA ASN A 120 19.70 1.72 11.43
C ASN A 120 20.21 0.28 11.66
N LEU A 121 19.30 -0.58 12.12
CA LEU A 121 19.51 -1.99 12.46
C LEU A 121 18.45 -2.87 11.76
N SER A 122 17.88 -2.36 10.67
CA SER A 122 16.89 -3.03 9.83
C SER A 122 17.55 -3.62 8.59
N HIS A 123 17.19 -4.85 8.25
CA HIS A 123 17.68 -5.58 7.08
C HIS A 123 16.55 -5.83 6.08
N LEU A 124 16.83 -5.71 4.79
CA LEU A 124 15.93 -6.07 3.70
C LEU A 124 16.17 -7.53 3.33
N CYS A 125 15.16 -8.38 3.54
CA CYS A 125 15.27 -9.82 3.29
C CYS A 125 14.17 -10.33 2.36
N PHE A 126 14.42 -11.45 1.70
CA PHE A 126 13.36 -12.27 1.12
C PHE A 126 13.66 -13.76 1.22
N ILE A 127 12.60 -14.56 1.10
CA ILE A 127 12.64 -15.98 0.74
C ILE A 127 11.82 -16.17 -0.54
N CYS A 128 12.11 -17.21 -1.31
CA CYS A 128 11.32 -17.52 -2.50
C CYS A 128 10.85 -18.97 -2.54
N SER A 129 9.77 -19.19 -3.28
CA SER A 129 9.18 -20.50 -3.56
C SER A 129 8.94 -20.64 -5.06
N THR A 130 9.13 -21.86 -5.56
CA THR A 130 8.83 -22.25 -6.96
C THR A 130 7.78 -23.36 -7.03
N ASP A 131 7.11 -23.63 -5.92
CA ASP A 131 6.10 -24.67 -5.73
C ASP A 131 4.87 -24.12 -4.98
N GLU A 132 4.52 -22.87 -5.30
CA GLU A 132 3.31 -22.19 -4.82
C GLU A 132 3.22 -22.10 -3.28
N GLY A 133 4.37 -21.85 -2.64
CA GLY A 133 4.50 -21.64 -1.21
C GLY A 133 4.52 -22.92 -0.36
N GLU A 134 4.71 -24.10 -0.98
CA GLU A 134 4.86 -25.36 -0.24
C GLU A 134 6.23 -25.44 0.43
N THR A 135 7.31 -25.13 -0.29
CA THR A 135 8.66 -25.02 0.24
C THR A 135 9.27 -23.65 -0.06
N TRP A 136 10.26 -23.28 0.76
CA TRP A 136 10.86 -21.95 0.73
C TRP A 136 12.38 -22.04 0.77
N SER A 137 13.04 -21.17 0.01
CA SER A 137 14.48 -21.01 0.03
C SER A 137 14.99 -20.55 1.41
N PRO A 138 16.29 -20.70 1.69
CA PRO A 138 16.95 -19.94 2.74
C PRO A 138 16.78 -18.43 2.55
N VAL A 139 16.90 -17.67 3.64
CA VAL A 139 16.85 -16.20 3.62
C VAL A 139 17.96 -15.61 2.74
N THR A 140 17.58 -14.63 1.91
CA THR A 140 18.51 -13.78 1.18
C THR A 140 18.46 -12.37 1.77
N ASP A 141 19.59 -11.90 2.32
CA ASP A 141 19.76 -10.52 2.78
C ASP A 141 20.24 -9.64 1.62
N LEU A 142 19.40 -8.68 1.22
CA LEU A 142 19.66 -7.74 0.13
C LEU A 142 20.24 -6.41 0.59
N THR A 143 20.32 -6.16 1.90
CA THR A 143 20.64 -4.84 2.48
C THR A 143 21.91 -4.26 1.89
N LYS A 144 23.03 -5.01 1.96
CA LYS A 144 24.31 -4.55 1.43
C LYS A 144 24.33 -4.42 -0.10
N LYS A 145 23.66 -5.35 -0.80
CA LYS A 145 23.71 -5.44 -2.27
C LYS A 145 22.84 -4.39 -2.95
N VAL A 146 21.70 -4.04 -2.35
CA VAL A 146 20.67 -3.18 -2.93
C VAL A 146 20.70 -1.80 -2.32
N ILE A 147 20.78 -1.67 -1.00
CA ILE A 147 20.75 -0.38 -0.29
C ILE A 147 22.18 0.17 -0.14
N GLY A 148 23.16 -0.68 0.15
CA GLY A 148 24.56 -0.29 0.22
C GLY A 148 24.82 0.79 1.27
N ASP A 149 25.64 1.79 0.95
CA ASP A 149 26.01 2.86 1.88
C ASP A 149 24.86 3.84 2.17
N THR A 150 23.84 3.92 1.31
CA THR A 150 22.63 4.75 1.52
C THR A 150 21.90 4.41 2.81
N ILE A 151 22.07 3.18 3.34
CA ILE A 151 21.48 2.77 4.62
C ILE A 151 21.88 3.70 5.78
N LYS A 152 23.05 4.37 5.69
CA LYS A 152 23.54 5.31 6.70
C LYS A 152 22.75 6.61 6.71
N GLU A 153 22.06 6.94 5.62
CA GLU A 153 21.23 8.13 5.46
C GLU A 153 19.80 7.89 5.97
N TRP A 154 19.43 6.65 6.27
CA TRP A 154 18.12 6.29 6.77
C TRP A 154 18.22 5.92 8.25
N ALA A 155 17.39 6.52 9.09
CA ALA A 155 17.27 6.12 10.48
C ALA A 155 16.70 4.69 10.59
N THR A 156 15.70 4.38 9.77
CA THR A 156 15.17 3.03 9.53
C THR A 156 14.35 3.05 8.23
N PHE A 157 13.93 1.88 7.76
CA PHE A 157 13.01 1.71 6.64
C PHE A 157 12.11 0.49 6.87
N ALA A 158 11.02 0.39 6.12
CA ALA A 158 10.17 -0.79 6.12
C ALA A 158 9.51 -1.02 4.75
N LEU A 159 8.89 -2.19 4.59
CA LEU A 159 8.16 -2.60 3.38
C LEU A 159 6.66 -2.49 3.59
N GLY A 160 5.94 -2.22 2.49
CA GLY A 160 4.47 -2.16 2.42
C GLY A 160 3.84 -1.57 3.69
N PRO A 161 3.19 -2.41 4.53
CA PRO A 161 3.03 -3.87 4.39
C PRO A 161 1.91 -4.24 3.37
N GLY A 162 1.68 -5.54 3.18
CA GLY A 162 0.76 -6.07 2.17
C GLY A 162 1.48 -6.49 0.89
N HIS A 163 0.78 -6.72 -0.22
CA HIS A 163 1.40 -7.28 -1.42
C HIS A 163 2.19 -6.27 -2.28
N GLY A 164 3.21 -6.78 -2.96
CA GLY A 164 3.84 -6.11 -4.12
C GLY A 164 3.12 -6.48 -5.41
N ILE A 165 3.46 -5.82 -6.52
CA ILE A 165 2.81 -6.03 -7.81
C ILE A 165 3.81 -6.44 -8.90
N GLN A 166 3.30 -7.12 -9.93
CA GLN A 166 3.97 -7.31 -11.21
C GLN A 166 3.27 -6.47 -12.28
N LEU A 167 4.03 -5.64 -12.99
CA LEU A 167 3.53 -4.90 -14.15
C LEU A 167 3.41 -5.83 -15.37
N LYS A 168 2.63 -5.42 -16.37
CA LYS A 168 2.52 -6.16 -17.66
C LYS A 168 3.87 -6.36 -18.35
N SER A 169 4.79 -5.41 -18.15
CA SER A 169 6.18 -5.51 -18.61
C SER A 169 7.01 -6.62 -17.95
N GLY A 170 6.51 -7.22 -16.86
CA GLY A 170 7.23 -8.19 -16.03
C GLY A 170 8.04 -7.58 -14.90
N ARG A 171 8.15 -6.24 -14.83
CA ARG A 171 8.76 -5.53 -13.70
C ARG A 171 8.03 -5.87 -12.41
N LEU A 172 8.78 -6.30 -11.41
CA LEU A 172 8.30 -6.50 -10.04
C LEU A 172 8.50 -5.22 -9.23
N LEU A 173 7.50 -4.85 -8.44
CA LEU A 173 7.52 -3.67 -7.56
C LEU A 173 7.16 -4.05 -6.12
N ILE A 174 8.01 -3.64 -5.18
CA ILE A 174 7.80 -3.81 -3.75
C ILE A 174 7.69 -2.41 -3.12
N PRO A 175 6.50 -2.01 -2.62
CA PRO A 175 6.34 -0.73 -1.94
C PRO A 175 7.16 -0.69 -0.65
N ALA A 176 7.74 0.47 -0.34
CA ALA A 176 8.56 0.67 0.84
C ALA A 176 8.52 2.14 1.28
N TYR A 177 9.06 2.42 2.46
CA TYR A 177 9.34 3.77 2.92
C TYR A 177 10.58 3.80 3.81
N SER A 178 11.25 4.95 3.86
CA SER A 178 12.44 5.20 4.68
C SER A 178 12.30 6.49 5.45
N TYR A 179 12.82 6.52 6.68
CA TYR A 179 13.02 7.76 7.44
C TYR A 179 14.40 8.33 7.11
N HIS A 180 14.46 9.36 6.29
CA HIS A 180 15.69 10.04 5.93
C HIS A 180 16.21 10.84 7.12
N ILE A 181 17.53 10.89 7.30
CA ILE A 181 18.18 11.68 8.34
C ILE A 181 18.54 13.04 7.75
N ASP A 182 17.72 14.06 8.02
CA ASP A 182 17.91 15.40 7.47
C ASP A 182 18.90 16.23 8.28
N CYS A 183 18.93 16.05 9.60
CA CYS A 183 19.86 16.76 10.46
C CYS A 183 20.38 15.89 11.61
N ARG A 184 21.69 15.59 11.56
CA ARG A 184 22.40 14.77 12.55
C ARG A 184 22.71 15.48 13.85
N GLU A 185 22.85 16.81 13.83
CA GLU A 185 23.34 17.58 14.96
C GLU A 185 22.46 18.81 15.24
N CYS A 186 21.58 18.69 16.25
CA CYS A 186 21.08 19.82 17.00
C CYS A 186 21.47 19.63 18.47
N PHE A 187 22.34 20.50 18.99
CA PHE A 187 22.78 20.45 20.40
C PHE A 187 23.26 19.05 20.87
N GLY A 188 23.90 18.28 19.98
CA GLY A 188 24.42 16.93 20.28
C GLY A 188 23.40 15.79 20.17
N GLN A 189 22.21 16.03 19.61
CA GLN A 189 21.20 15.00 19.33
C GLN A 189 20.71 15.06 17.87
N LEU A 190 20.28 13.90 17.36
CA LEU A 190 19.57 13.79 16.08
C LEU A 190 18.20 14.46 16.21
N CYS A 191 17.92 15.47 15.38
CA CYS A 191 16.74 16.32 15.58
C CYS A 191 15.69 16.24 14.49
N LEU A 192 16.02 15.73 13.31
CA LEU A 192 15.04 15.65 12.22
C LEU A 192 15.23 14.40 11.37
N THR A 193 14.13 13.66 11.25
CA THR A 193 14.00 12.57 10.27
C THR A 193 12.66 12.68 9.55
N THR A 194 12.68 12.76 8.23
CA THR A 194 11.46 12.83 7.42
C THR A 194 11.20 11.49 6.69
N PRO A 195 9.97 10.94 6.76
CA PRO A 195 9.63 9.71 6.05
C PRO A 195 9.22 9.95 4.60
N HIS A 196 9.68 9.07 3.71
CA HIS A 196 9.32 9.06 2.30
C HIS A 196 9.03 7.66 1.80
N ALA A 197 7.88 7.49 1.13
CA ALA A 197 7.58 6.31 0.34
C ALA A 197 8.46 6.22 -0.91
N PHE A 198 8.81 5.00 -1.32
CA PHE A 198 9.50 4.66 -2.56
C PHE A 198 9.17 3.20 -2.95
N CYS A 199 9.82 2.66 -3.98
CA CYS A 199 9.69 1.25 -4.34
C CYS A 199 11.03 0.58 -4.60
N PHE A 200 11.20 -0.65 -4.11
CA PHE A 200 12.17 -1.56 -4.70
C PHE A 200 11.58 -2.14 -5.99
N HIS A 201 12.44 -2.41 -6.98
CA HIS A 201 12.02 -2.97 -8.25
C HIS A 201 13.04 -3.95 -8.81
N SER A 202 12.56 -4.85 -9.66
CA SER A 202 13.36 -5.77 -10.46
C SER A 202 12.80 -5.86 -11.88
N ASP A 203 13.67 -5.64 -12.86
CA ASP A 203 13.37 -5.76 -14.30
C ASP A 203 13.74 -7.12 -14.90
N ASN A 204 14.29 -8.03 -14.10
CA ASN A 204 14.82 -9.30 -14.57
C ASN A 204 14.41 -10.46 -13.67
N HIS A 205 13.13 -10.49 -13.30
CA HIS A 205 12.50 -11.62 -12.61
C HIS A 205 13.21 -11.99 -11.29
N GLY A 206 13.58 -10.99 -10.50
CA GLY A 206 14.16 -11.13 -9.18
C GLY A 206 15.67 -11.42 -9.14
N ARG A 207 16.36 -11.47 -10.30
CA ARG A 207 17.82 -11.72 -10.33
C ARG A 207 18.62 -10.57 -9.74
N THR A 208 18.19 -9.33 -9.98
CA THR A 208 18.77 -8.13 -9.38
C THR A 208 17.69 -7.15 -8.97
N TRP A 209 17.90 -6.49 -7.85
CA TRP A 209 16.97 -5.51 -7.29
C TRP A 209 17.63 -4.14 -7.19
N ARG A 210 16.83 -3.10 -7.33
CA ARG A 210 17.19 -1.69 -7.16
C ARG A 210 16.07 -0.99 -6.40
N PHE A 211 16.29 0.23 -5.94
CA PHE A 211 15.20 1.09 -5.45
C PHE A 211 15.11 2.36 -6.26
N GLY A 212 13.88 2.87 -6.39
CA GLY A 212 13.58 4.13 -7.06
C GLY A 212 13.78 5.34 -6.16
N GLU A 213 13.56 6.52 -6.74
CA GLU A 213 13.56 7.78 -5.99
C GLU A 213 12.39 7.84 -4.99
N ALA A 214 12.57 8.65 -3.95
CA ALA A 214 11.52 9.00 -3.00
C ALA A 214 10.36 9.72 -3.72
N VAL A 215 9.14 9.38 -3.35
CA VAL A 215 7.95 10.04 -3.90
C VAL A 215 7.92 11.50 -3.44
N PRO A 216 7.81 12.49 -4.35
CA PRO A 216 7.86 13.90 -3.97
C PRO A 216 6.65 14.37 -3.17
N GLY A 217 6.79 14.47 -1.85
CA GLY A 217 5.81 15.05 -0.91
C GLY A 217 4.43 14.34 -0.87
N PRO A 218 3.58 14.66 0.12
CA PRO A 218 3.97 15.00 1.49
C PRO A 218 4.76 13.87 2.16
N GLU A 219 5.24 14.08 3.39
CA GLU A 219 5.87 13.03 4.21
C GLU A 219 4.94 11.80 4.32
N SER A 220 5.49 10.62 4.04
CA SER A 220 4.70 9.40 3.90
C SER A 220 5.41 8.19 4.46
N VAL A 221 4.63 7.35 5.12
CA VAL A 221 5.08 6.07 5.69
C VAL A 221 4.59 4.92 4.83
N GLU A 222 3.92 3.93 5.42
CA GLU A 222 3.38 2.76 4.76
C GLU A 222 2.60 3.10 3.50
N CYS A 223 2.86 2.34 2.44
CA CYS A 223 2.27 2.57 1.13
C CYS A 223 2.00 1.26 0.38
N GLN A 224 1.10 1.33 -0.60
CA GLN A 224 0.88 0.29 -1.60
C GLN A 224 0.92 0.89 -2.99
N VAL A 225 1.14 0.04 -4.00
CA VAL A 225 1.25 0.45 -5.40
C VAL A 225 0.23 -0.33 -6.21
N VAL A 226 -0.43 0.36 -7.13
CA VAL A 226 -1.31 -0.26 -8.13
C VAL A 226 -0.92 0.24 -9.51
N SER A 227 -0.99 -0.63 -10.51
CA SER A 227 -0.89 -0.25 -11.91
C SER A 227 -2.26 0.16 -12.43
N VAL A 228 -2.35 1.29 -13.10
CA VAL A 228 -3.55 1.75 -13.80
C VAL A 228 -3.23 1.77 -15.29
N ASP A 229 -4.05 1.07 -16.07
CA ASP A 229 -3.92 1.02 -17.52
C ASP A 229 -4.51 2.31 -18.14
N GLU A 230 -3.67 3.12 -18.79
CA GLU A 230 -4.11 4.08 -19.81
C GLU A 230 -3.59 3.61 -21.19
N GLU A 231 -4.32 3.93 -22.27
CA GLU A 231 -4.22 3.33 -23.60
C GLU A 231 -2.83 3.30 -24.26
N ASP A 232 -1.79 3.93 -23.68
CA ASP A 232 -0.43 3.89 -24.22
C ASP A 232 0.71 3.72 -23.19
N TRP A 233 0.46 3.71 -21.86
CA TRP A 233 1.52 3.59 -20.84
C TRP A 233 1.04 3.00 -19.49
N ASP A 234 1.86 2.13 -18.88
CA ASP A 234 1.65 1.68 -17.48
C ASP A 234 1.93 2.85 -16.52
N GLN A 235 0.88 3.41 -15.89
CA GLN A 235 1.04 4.38 -14.80
C GLN A 235 0.94 3.67 -13.44
N CYS A 236 1.91 3.90 -12.55
CA CYS A 236 1.87 3.39 -11.19
C CYS A 236 1.36 4.47 -10.23
N VAL A 237 0.32 4.14 -9.47
CA VAL A 237 -0.23 4.99 -8.42
C VAL A 237 0.25 4.48 -7.07
N VAL A 238 0.94 5.34 -6.31
CA VAL A 238 1.34 5.04 -4.93
C VAL A 238 0.28 5.59 -3.98
N LEU A 239 -0.39 4.70 -3.24
CA LEU A 239 -1.32 5.04 -2.17
C LEU A 239 -0.56 5.08 -0.86
N GLN A 240 -0.53 6.25 -0.21
CA GLN A 240 0.33 6.50 0.95
C GLN A 240 -0.49 6.81 2.20
N ARG A 241 -0.02 6.33 3.35
CA ARG A 241 -0.47 6.81 4.65
C ARG A 241 0.26 8.12 5.00
N PRO A 242 -0.45 9.25 5.17
CA PRO A 242 0.16 10.48 5.64
C PRO A 242 0.64 10.33 7.09
N GLN A 243 1.79 10.92 7.42
CA GLN A 243 2.19 11.02 8.82
C GLN A 243 1.31 12.07 9.55
N PRO A 244 0.73 11.77 10.72
CA PRO A 244 0.00 12.78 11.49
C PRO A 244 0.96 13.86 12.01
N SER A 245 0.61 15.14 11.80
CA SER A 245 1.42 16.30 12.23
C SER A 245 1.55 16.50 13.76
N TRP A 246 1.00 15.61 14.59
CA TRP A 246 0.91 15.77 16.06
C TRP A 246 1.84 14.86 16.88
N ILE A 247 2.72 14.06 16.26
CA ILE A 247 3.62 13.14 16.98
C ILE A 247 4.87 13.86 17.56
N GLN A 248 4.68 15.08 18.09
CA GLN A 248 5.55 15.64 19.13
C GLN A 248 4.90 15.61 20.53
N GLY A 249 3.65 15.16 20.69
CA GLY A 249 3.09 14.90 22.02
C GLY A 249 1.60 14.55 22.02
N ALA A 250 1.24 13.54 22.81
CA ALA A 250 -0.09 13.00 23.11
C ALA A 250 -0.58 11.84 22.23
N GLY A 251 -0.93 10.73 22.91
CA GLY A 251 -1.36 9.46 22.33
C GLY A 251 -2.76 9.47 21.69
N PRO A 252 -3.07 8.50 20.82
CA PRO A 252 -4.32 8.48 20.07
C PRO A 252 -5.52 8.07 20.92
N GLN A 253 -6.64 8.77 20.79
CA GLN A 253 -7.95 8.31 21.25
C GLN A 253 -8.57 7.32 20.25
N PRO A 254 -9.36 6.32 20.72
CA PRO A 254 -9.98 5.32 19.86
C PRO A 254 -11.30 5.84 19.25
N GLY A 255 -11.42 5.84 17.92
CA GLY A 255 -12.67 6.20 17.26
C GLY A 255 -12.72 5.85 15.77
N ARG A 256 -13.71 5.01 15.42
CA ARG A 256 -14.34 4.81 14.09
C ARG A 256 -13.44 4.97 12.84
N TRP A 257 -13.00 3.84 12.30
CA TRP A 257 -12.45 3.79 10.94
C TRP A 257 -13.59 3.73 9.92
N SER A 258 -13.77 4.80 9.16
CA SER A 258 -14.48 4.75 7.87
C SER A 258 -13.47 4.32 6.80
N GLY A 259 -13.83 3.31 6.00
CA GLY A 259 -12.94 2.73 4.99
C GLY A 259 -12.32 3.76 4.04
N LEU A 260 -11.11 3.45 3.56
CA LEU A 260 -10.38 4.07 2.44
C LEU A 260 -10.74 5.54 2.17
N SER A 261 -10.56 6.41 3.16
CA SER A 261 -10.71 7.85 2.98
C SER A 261 -9.45 8.56 3.46
N GLY A 262 -8.55 8.87 2.53
CA GLY A 262 -7.42 9.77 2.77
C GLY A 262 -6.03 9.20 2.50
N GLY A 263 -5.80 8.59 1.33
CA GLY A 263 -4.46 8.37 0.83
C GLY A 263 -3.95 9.62 0.08
N ALA A 264 -2.73 10.06 0.36
CA ALA A 264 -2.03 10.96 -0.56
C ALA A 264 -1.58 10.15 -1.78
N ILE A 265 -1.74 10.71 -2.98
CA ILE A 265 -1.35 10.08 -4.24
C ILE A 265 -0.12 10.78 -4.76
N GLY A 266 0.96 10.02 -4.92
CA GLY A 266 2.12 10.45 -5.67
C GLY A 266 2.26 9.58 -6.91
N ALA A 267 2.39 10.22 -8.07
CA ALA A 267 2.76 9.55 -9.31
C ALA A 267 4.27 9.36 -9.33
N ALA A 268 4.73 8.12 -9.51
CA ALA A 268 6.13 7.83 -9.79
C ALA A 268 6.26 7.60 -11.31
N ALA A 269 6.91 8.56 -11.98
CA ALA A 269 7.27 8.62 -13.40
C ALA A 269 6.20 9.16 -14.39
N GLY A 270 6.63 10.16 -15.17
CA GLY A 270 5.94 10.67 -16.37
C GLY A 270 5.08 11.89 -16.11
N GLY A 271 5.49 13.06 -16.61
CA GLY A 271 4.72 14.30 -16.49
C GLY A 271 3.39 14.21 -17.25
N ALA A 272 2.29 13.99 -16.54
CA ALA A 272 0.92 14.19 -17.01
C ALA A 272 -0.04 14.38 -15.82
N GLN A 273 -1.15 15.04 -16.10
CA GLN A 273 -2.28 15.43 -15.25
C GLN A 273 -2.41 14.70 -13.88
N LYS A 274 -2.46 15.48 -12.79
CA LYS A 274 -2.85 14.99 -11.45
C LYS A 274 -4.22 14.29 -11.53
N TRP A 275 -4.22 12.95 -11.55
CA TRP A 275 -5.42 12.16 -11.31
C TRP A 275 -5.84 12.35 -9.85
N LEU A 276 -6.96 13.04 -9.63
CA LEU A 276 -7.65 13.07 -8.34
C LEU A 276 -8.76 12.03 -8.42
N PRO A 277 -8.61 10.82 -7.85
CA PRO A 277 -9.71 9.87 -7.81
C PRO A 277 -10.89 10.47 -7.05
N CYS A 278 -12.08 10.33 -7.63
CA CYS A 278 -13.32 10.70 -6.99
C CYS A 278 -13.76 9.59 -6.03
N TRP A 279 -13.38 9.71 -4.76
CA TRP A 279 -13.81 8.75 -3.73
C TRP A 279 -15.31 8.89 -3.46
N ARG A 280 -16.04 7.77 -3.54
CA ARG A 280 -17.41 7.67 -3.04
C ARG A 280 -17.40 7.33 -1.55
N GLY A 281 -18.54 7.53 -0.87
CA GLY A 281 -18.71 7.03 0.51
C GLY A 281 -18.50 5.51 0.57
N PRO A 282 -17.91 4.97 1.65
CA PRO A 282 -17.51 3.56 1.70
C PRO A 282 -18.70 2.63 1.96
N TRP A 283 -18.61 1.39 1.46
CA TRP A 283 -19.33 0.25 2.04
C TRP A 283 -18.55 -0.24 3.28
N VAL A 284 -19.23 -0.35 4.42
CA VAL A 284 -18.63 -0.88 5.65
C VAL A 284 -18.68 -2.41 5.60
N ILE A 285 -17.52 -3.06 5.53
CA ILE A 285 -17.40 -4.54 5.50
C ILE A 285 -17.26 -5.17 6.89
N TYR A 286 -17.00 -4.37 7.94
CA TYR A 286 -16.92 -4.81 9.32
C TYR A 286 -17.23 -3.64 10.28
N GLU A 287 -18.11 -3.89 11.26
CA GLU A 287 -18.38 -2.97 12.36
C GLU A 287 -17.64 -3.40 13.63
N GLY A 288 -16.68 -2.59 14.06
CA GLY A 288 -15.90 -2.81 15.27
C GLY A 288 -14.48 -2.25 15.17
N PRO A 289 -13.64 -2.48 16.19
CA PRO A 289 -12.20 -2.25 16.10
C PRO A 289 -11.58 -2.96 14.88
N SER A 290 -10.95 -2.19 14.00
CA SER A 290 -10.24 -2.68 12.82
C SER A 290 -8.98 -1.86 12.56
N ALA A 291 -8.03 -2.44 11.82
CA ALA A 291 -6.74 -1.81 11.52
C ALA A 291 -6.22 -2.21 10.12
N TYR A 292 -5.01 -2.79 10.01
CA TYR A 292 -4.39 -3.06 8.71
C TYR A 292 -5.24 -4.02 7.86
N SER A 293 -5.19 -3.83 6.55
CA SER A 293 -5.86 -4.68 5.57
C SER A 293 -5.03 -4.83 4.32
N ASP A 294 -5.18 -5.94 3.62
CA ASP A 294 -4.63 -6.17 2.28
C ASP A 294 -5.70 -6.77 1.35
N LEU A 295 -5.69 -6.36 0.09
CA LEU A 295 -6.69 -6.73 -0.90
C LEU A 295 -6.07 -7.60 -2.01
N ALA A 296 -6.85 -8.53 -2.53
CA ALA A 296 -6.54 -9.25 -3.76
C ALA A 296 -7.69 -9.13 -4.77
N TYR A 297 -7.33 -8.95 -6.04
CA TYR A 297 -8.26 -8.92 -7.18
C TYR A 297 -8.44 -10.33 -7.75
N LEU A 298 -9.68 -10.66 -8.10
CA LEU A 298 -10.05 -11.94 -8.70
C LEU A 298 -10.97 -11.75 -9.89
N GLU A 299 -10.69 -12.48 -10.96
CA GLU A 299 -11.64 -12.74 -12.04
C GLU A 299 -12.22 -14.15 -11.87
N LEU A 300 -13.50 -14.20 -11.52
CA LEU A 300 -14.23 -15.44 -11.34
C LEU A 300 -14.71 -15.94 -12.70
N PRO A 301 -14.29 -17.15 -13.14
CA PRO A 301 -14.77 -17.72 -14.39
C PRO A 301 -16.28 -17.97 -14.31
N THR A 302 -16.99 -17.53 -15.32
CA THR A 302 -18.43 -17.77 -15.50
C THR A 302 -18.67 -18.86 -16.54
N SER A 303 -19.94 -19.19 -16.79
CA SER A 303 -20.36 -20.11 -17.85
C SER A 303 -19.67 -19.76 -19.18
N PRO A 304 -19.29 -20.75 -20.01
CA PRO A 304 -18.64 -20.49 -21.30
C PRO A 304 -19.40 -19.44 -22.12
N GLY A 305 -18.69 -18.38 -22.54
CA GLY A 305 -19.26 -17.26 -23.31
C GLY A 305 -19.82 -16.10 -22.49
N SER A 306 -19.79 -16.17 -21.15
CA SER A 306 -20.09 -15.03 -20.27
C SER A 306 -18.82 -14.30 -19.85
N PRO A 307 -18.87 -12.97 -19.60
CA PRO A 307 -17.74 -12.24 -19.04
C PRO A 307 -17.45 -12.72 -17.60
N PRO A 308 -16.19 -12.68 -17.15
CA PRO A 308 -15.84 -13.03 -15.78
C PRO A 308 -16.51 -12.08 -14.79
N VAL A 309 -16.83 -12.59 -13.59
CA VAL A 309 -17.31 -11.74 -12.50
C VAL A 309 -16.10 -11.24 -11.72
N VAL A 310 -16.00 -9.92 -11.57
CA VAL A 310 -14.97 -9.30 -10.73
C VAL A 310 -15.33 -9.51 -9.26
N ALA A 311 -14.37 -10.00 -8.49
CA ALA A 311 -14.45 -10.12 -7.04
C ALA A 311 -13.17 -9.62 -6.37
N PHE A 312 -13.31 -9.31 -5.09
CA PHE A 312 -12.24 -8.86 -4.23
C PHE A 312 -12.19 -9.75 -3.01
N ALA A 313 -10.98 -10.09 -2.59
CA ALA A 313 -10.73 -10.71 -1.31
C ALA A 313 -10.02 -9.70 -0.40
N CYS A 314 -10.40 -9.65 0.87
CA CYS A 314 -9.82 -8.77 1.86
C CYS A 314 -9.36 -9.58 3.07
N LEU A 315 -8.11 -9.38 3.46
CA LEU A 315 -7.54 -9.90 4.70
C LEU A 315 -7.27 -8.71 5.63
N PHE A 316 -7.83 -8.69 6.83
CA PHE A 316 -7.78 -7.51 7.68
C PHE A 316 -7.77 -7.82 9.17
N GLU A 317 -7.12 -6.94 9.93
CA GLU A 317 -7.10 -6.93 11.39
C GLU A 317 -8.46 -6.44 11.94
N CYS A 318 -9.05 -7.19 12.86
CA CYS A 318 -10.29 -6.82 13.52
C CYS A 318 -10.46 -7.51 14.88
N GLY A 319 -11.52 -7.18 15.61
CA GLY A 319 -11.87 -7.96 16.79
C GLY A 319 -12.98 -7.36 17.64
N PRO A 320 -13.57 -8.15 18.54
CA PRO A 320 -14.64 -7.69 19.42
C PRO A 320 -14.18 -6.68 20.47
N LYS A 321 -12.91 -6.74 20.92
CA LYS A 321 -12.37 -5.85 21.97
C LYS A 321 -11.32 -4.90 21.40
N THR A 322 -10.41 -5.42 20.59
CA THR A 322 -9.34 -4.66 19.95
C THR A 322 -9.21 -5.05 18.49
N ALA A 323 -8.59 -4.20 17.68
CA ALA A 323 -8.32 -4.54 16.28
C ALA A 323 -7.34 -5.71 16.13
N TYR A 324 -6.68 -6.15 17.21
CA TYR A 324 -5.61 -7.16 17.18
C TYR A 324 -6.05 -8.51 17.74
N ASP A 325 -7.36 -8.70 17.95
CA ASP A 325 -7.87 -9.97 18.45
C ASP A 325 -7.88 -11.02 17.33
N GLU A 326 -8.11 -10.61 16.08
CA GLU A 326 -8.31 -11.50 14.94
C GLU A 326 -7.72 -10.91 13.64
N ILE A 327 -7.32 -11.78 12.73
CA ILE A 327 -7.19 -11.45 11.31
C ILE A 327 -8.29 -12.22 10.56
N CYS A 328 -9.21 -11.49 9.95
CA CYS A 328 -10.33 -12.04 9.20
C CYS A 328 -10.09 -11.96 7.69
N PHE A 329 -10.68 -12.92 6.99
CA PHE A 329 -10.75 -12.97 5.54
C PHE A 329 -12.21 -12.88 5.08
N CYS A 330 -12.48 -12.07 4.07
CA CYS A 330 -13.76 -12.07 3.36
C CYS A 330 -13.57 -11.96 1.85
N ILE A 331 -14.56 -12.41 1.09
CA ILE A 331 -14.67 -12.24 -0.36
C ILE A 331 -16.00 -11.56 -0.65
N PHE A 332 -16.00 -10.61 -1.58
CA PHE A 332 -17.20 -9.97 -2.09
C PHE A 332 -17.04 -9.61 -3.57
N THR A 333 -18.14 -9.60 -4.30
CA THR A 333 -18.17 -9.25 -5.72
C THR A 333 -18.20 -7.74 -5.93
N LEU A 334 -17.84 -7.29 -7.14
CA LEU A 334 -18.04 -5.89 -7.55
C LEU A 334 -19.53 -5.49 -7.49
N TYR A 335 -20.44 -6.41 -7.77
CA TYR A 335 -21.88 -6.18 -7.65
C TYR A 335 -22.29 -5.90 -6.20
N GLU A 336 -21.87 -6.74 -5.25
CA GLU A 336 -22.12 -6.51 -3.82
C GLU A 336 -21.50 -5.20 -3.36
N LEU A 337 -20.29 -4.88 -3.81
CA LEU A 337 -19.67 -3.59 -3.50
C LEU A 337 -20.55 -2.43 -3.95
N ILE A 338 -20.91 -2.38 -5.23
CA ILE A 338 -21.72 -1.30 -5.82
C ILE A 338 -23.08 -1.18 -5.15
N ASP A 339 -23.77 -2.30 -4.92
CA ASP A 339 -25.13 -2.32 -4.33
C ASP A 339 -25.16 -1.81 -2.88
N ASN A 340 -24.04 -1.95 -2.17
CA ASN A 340 -23.90 -1.52 -0.77
C ASN A 340 -23.18 -0.19 -0.61
N LEU A 341 -22.76 0.46 -1.70
CA LEU A 341 -22.32 1.86 -1.64
C LEU A 341 -23.51 2.77 -1.27
N PRO A 342 -23.28 3.87 -0.53
CA PRO A 342 -24.33 4.84 -0.21
C PRO A 342 -25.01 5.39 -1.48
N GLN A 343 -26.33 5.23 -1.57
CA GLN A 343 -27.14 5.72 -2.68
C GLN A 343 -27.53 7.21 -2.46
N ASN A 344 -26.78 8.13 -3.08
CA ASN A 344 -27.06 9.55 -3.35
C ASN A 344 -27.04 10.60 -2.21
N GLY A 345 -26.35 11.73 -2.44
CA GLY A 345 -26.54 12.96 -1.66
C GLY A 345 -25.42 14.02 -1.65
N GLN A 346 -24.16 13.71 -2.00
CA GLN A 346 -23.07 14.70 -2.06
C GLN A 346 -22.07 14.35 -3.17
N GLN A 347 -22.43 14.65 -4.42
CA GLN A 347 -21.41 14.94 -5.44
C GLN A 347 -20.69 16.20 -4.97
N ARG A 348 -19.54 16.07 -4.31
CA ARG A 348 -18.58 17.18 -4.26
C ARG A 348 -18.05 17.33 -5.69
N ASN A 349 -18.38 18.45 -6.32
CA ASN A 349 -18.05 18.81 -7.70
C ASN A 349 -16.67 18.28 -8.13
N CYS A 350 -16.66 17.25 -8.98
CA CYS A 350 -15.48 16.85 -9.74
C CYS A 350 -15.43 17.55 -11.12
N ASP A 351 -16.44 18.39 -11.45
CA ASP A 351 -16.60 19.03 -12.76
C ASP A 351 -15.93 20.42 -12.88
N GLY A 352 -15.11 20.84 -11.93
CA GLY A 352 -14.47 22.17 -11.93
C GLY A 352 -13.38 22.39 -12.99
N ALA A 353 -13.00 21.37 -13.77
CA ALA A 353 -11.87 21.47 -14.72
C ALA A 353 -12.27 21.36 -16.20
N ARG A 354 -13.56 21.49 -16.54
CA ARG A 354 -14.03 21.50 -17.93
C ARG A 354 -15.13 22.54 -18.17
N THR A 355 -14.81 23.83 -18.03
CA THR A 355 -15.40 24.92 -18.85
C THR A 355 -14.92 26.29 -18.37
N SER A 356 -13.94 26.87 -19.07
CA SER A 356 -13.81 28.34 -19.18
C SER A 356 -13.03 28.74 -20.43
N GLN A 357 -13.37 28.16 -21.58
CA GLN A 357 -13.03 28.72 -22.88
C GLN A 357 -14.19 28.45 -23.85
N SER A 358 -15.21 29.30 -23.80
CA SER A 358 -15.95 29.78 -24.97
C SER A 358 -17.19 30.54 -24.50
N ARG A 359 -17.51 31.60 -25.26
CA ARG A 359 -18.69 32.49 -25.17
C ARG A 359 -18.49 33.80 -24.42
N SER A 360 -17.87 34.74 -25.11
CA SER A 360 -18.38 36.12 -25.13
C SER A 360 -18.17 36.74 -26.52
N SER A 361 -19.07 36.44 -27.45
CA SER A 361 -19.25 37.18 -28.69
C SER A 361 -20.73 37.50 -28.84
N GLY A 362 -21.10 38.77 -28.70
CA GLY A 362 -22.46 39.22 -29.03
C GLY A 362 -22.93 40.49 -28.33
N SER A 363 -22.85 41.59 -29.07
CA SER A 363 -23.71 42.78 -29.01
C SER A 363 -23.53 43.80 -27.88
N ARG A 364 -22.92 44.94 -28.24
CA ARG A 364 -23.38 46.27 -27.86
C ARG A 364 -23.41 47.15 -29.10
N ASP A 365 -24.61 47.61 -29.45
CA ASP A 365 -24.87 48.58 -30.51
C ASP A 365 -24.53 50.02 -30.09
N ALA A 366 -24.12 50.78 -31.11
CA ALA A 366 -24.35 52.21 -31.36
C ALA A 366 -23.84 53.25 -30.34
N GLN A 367 -22.89 54.11 -30.76
CA GLN A 367 -23.16 55.39 -31.46
C GLN A 367 -21.89 56.27 -31.61
N ARG A 368 -21.69 56.75 -32.85
CA ARG A 368 -21.21 58.09 -33.27
C ARG A 368 -19.82 58.62 -32.86
N ALA A 369 -19.05 58.89 -33.93
CA ALA A 369 -18.52 60.20 -34.33
C ALA A 369 -17.00 60.40 -34.35
N SER A 370 -16.53 60.63 -35.58
CA SER A 370 -15.59 61.66 -36.04
C SER A 370 -14.09 61.58 -35.73
N VAL A 371 -13.32 61.53 -36.85
CA VAL A 371 -12.07 62.29 -37.12
C VAL A 371 -10.85 61.85 -36.29
N GLY A 372 -9.65 61.61 -36.79
CA GLY A 372 -9.01 61.80 -38.08
C GLY A 372 -7.49 61.79 -37.83
N ARG A 373 -6.73 61.23 -38.79
CA ARG A 373 -5.33 61.52 -39.15
C ARG A 373 -4.18 61.48 -38.10
N GLN A 374 -3.16 60.73 -38.54
CA GLN A 374 -1.73 61.07 -38.60
C GLN A 374 -0.86 60.96 -37.34
N GLY A 375 0.21 60.17 -37.51
CA GLY A 375 1.56 60.73 -37.48
C GLY A 375 2.43 60.31 -36.30
N GLU A 376 3.41 59.46 -36.60
CA GLU A 376 4.83 59.56 -36.22
C GLU A 376 5.17 59.95 -34.76
N LYS A 377 5.97 59.09 -34.09
CA LYS A 377 7.42 59.32 -33.97
C LYS A 377 8.12 58.17 -33.24
N GLU A 378 9.17 57.70 -33.90
CA GLU A 378 10.36 57.11 -33.29
C GLU A 378 10.97 58.08 -32.28
N GLU A 379 11.51 57.59 -31.16
CA GLU A 379 12.80 58.04 -30.65
C GLU A 379 13.47 56.98 -29.77
N GLN A 380 14.78 56.91 -29.93
CA GLN A 380 15.72 55.90 -29.46
C GLN A 380 16.27 56.17 -28.05
N ALA A 381 16.80 55.10 -27.46
CA ALA A 381 18.05 55.00 -26.70
C ALA A 381 18.29 55.88 -25.46
N ALA A 382 18.54 55.21 -24.34
CA ALA A 382 19.90 55.02 -23.83
C ALA A 382 19.96 53.76 -22.94
#